data_AF-A0A534FIP1-F1
#
_entry.id   AF-A0A534FIP1-F1
#
_cell.length_a   1.000
_cell.length_b   1.000
_cell.length_c   1.000
_cell.angle_alpha   90.00
_cell.angle_beta   90.00
_cell.angle_gamma   90.00
#
_symmetry.space_group_name_H-M   'P 1'
#
loop_
_entity.id
_entity.type
_entity.pdbx_description
1 polymer ?
#
loop_
_entity_poly.entity_id
_entity_poly.type
_entity_poly.pdbx_seq_one_letter_code
_entity_poly.pdbx_strand_id
1 'polypeptide(L)'
;MFAVLDTRELQASRRLLLVHSSTMQATVMKTYRWLTLSAAIVITVLEAWLFTGASASQPSDDAVGRGQTLYSSYCGACHQPNGEGMAGVFPPLKGSAVVNRADATKHIDIVLGGLQGARVSGVSYTNPMP
;
A
#
# COMPACT_ATOMS: atom_id res chain seq x y z
N MET A 1 57.09 31.75 -51.31
CA MET A 1 57.28 31.33 -49.90
C MET A 1 56.23 31.87 -48.92
N PHE A 2 55.22 32.66 -49.34
CA PHE A 2 54.26 33.28 -48.40
C PHE A 2 52.92 32.53 -48.21
N ALA A 3 52.53 31.62 -49.12
CA ALA A 3 51.21 30.96 -49.08
C ALA A 3 51.12 29.70 -48.17
N VAL A 4 52.24 29.13 -47.72
CA VAL A 4 52.24 27.86 -46.95
C VAL A 4 52.05 28.09 -45.44
N LEU A 5 52.37 29.29 -44.94
CA LEU A 5 52.24 29.62 -43.50
C LEU A 5 50.78 29.84 -43.08
N ASP A 6 49.94 30.35 -43.99
CA ASP A 6 48.53 30.69 -43.74
C ASP A 6 47.65 29.47 -43.40
N THR A 7 47.92 28.33 -44.05
CA THR A 7 47.15 27.09 -43.81
C THR A 7 47.40 26.48 -42.42
N ARG A 8 48.58 26.71 -41.81
CA ARG A 8 48.90 26.17 -40.48
C ARG A 8 48.18 26.94 -39.37
N GLU A 9 48.06 28.26 -39.50
CA GLU A 9 47.29 29.13 -38.61
C GLU A 9 45.79 28.80 -38.65
N LEU A 10 45.23 28.60 -39.86
CA LEU A 10 43.83 28.20 -40.05
C LEU A 10 43.55 26.79 -39.50
N GLN A 11 44.51 25.85 -39.61
CA GLN A 11 44.35 24.53 -39.00
C GLN A 11 44.45 24.55 -37.48
N ALA A 12 45.30 25.41 -36.90
CA ALA A 12 45.44 25.56 -35.45
C ALA A 12 44.17 26.17 -34.81
N SER A 13 43.64 27.24 -35.40
CA SER A 13 42.39 27.88 -34.95
C SER A 13 41.19 26.95 -35.06
N ARG A 14 41.08 26.18 -36.15
CA ARG A 14 40.02 25.18 -36.32
C ARG A 14 40.12 24.03 -35.29
N ARG A 15 41.34 23.58 -34.96
CA ARG A 15 41.55 22.58 -33.89
C ARG A 15 41.17 23.14 -32.52
N LEU A 16 41.54 24.38 -32.22
CA LEU A 16 41.17 25.06 -30.98
C LEU A 16 39.66 25.18 -30.82
N LEU A 17 38.93 25.58 -31.87
CA LEU A 17 37.46 25.69 -31.85
C LEU A 17 36.77 24.34 -31.67
N LEU A 18 37.28 23.27 -32.31
CA LEU A 18 36.76 21.91 -32.14
C LEU A 18 37.04 21.34 -30.73
N VAL A 19 38.20 21.65 -30.15
CA VAL A 19 38.52 21.26 -28.76
C VAL A 19 37.65 22.04 -27.76
N HIS A 20 37.39 23.32 -28.01
CA HIS A 20 36.50 24.12 -27.16
C HIS A 20 35.02 23.69 -27.26
N SER A 21 34.53 23.35 -28.46
CA SER A 21 33.14 22.91 -28.62
C SER A 21 32.90 21.52 -28.01
N SER A 22 33.87 20.61 -28.12
CA SER A 22 33.77 19.26 -27.55
C SER A 22 33.82 19.24 -26.03
N THR A 23 34.60 20.10 -25.37
CA THR A 23 34.62 20.22 -23.90
C THR A 23 33.33 20.84 -23.35
N MET A 24 32.76 21.83 -24.04
CA MET A 24 31.44 22.38 -23.68
C MET A 24 30.33 21.35 -23.81
N GLN A 25 30.29 20.59 -24.91
CA GLN A 25 29.29 19.53 -25.12
C GLN A 25 29.42 18.40 -24.09
N ALA A 26 30.64 17.98 -23.74
CA ALA A 26 30.87 16.97 -22.73
C ALA A 26 30.39 17.41 -21.34
N THR A 27 30.55 18.69 -20.99
CA THR A 27 30.10 19.24 -19.71
C THR A 27 28.58 19.29 -19.62
N VAL A 28 27.90 19.77 -20.68
CA VAL A 28 26.43 19.81 -20.76
C VAL A 28 25.81 18.42 -20.73
N MET A 29 26.39 17.45 -21.45
CA MET A 29 25.88 16.08 -21.46
C MET A 29 26.06 15.40 -20.09
N LYS A 30 27.16 15.70 -19.38
CA LYS A 30 27.45 15.13 -18.06
C LYS A 30 26.51 15.69 -16.98
N THR A 31 26.23 16.99 -17.00
CA THR A 31 25.27 17.62 -16.07
C THR A 31 23.83 17.19 -16.37
N TYR A 32 23.44 17.09 -17.64
CA TYR A 32 22.12 16.60 -18.05
C TYR A 32 21.89 15.13 -17.65
N ARG A 33 22.90 14.26 -17.79
CA ARG A 33 22.85 12.88 -17.30
C ARG A 33 22.76 12.80 -15.78
N TRP A 34 23.49 13.65 -15.06
CA TRP A 34 23.41 13.72 -13.59
C TRP A 34 22.02 14.14 -13.11
N LEU A 35 21.44 15.17 -13.73
CA LEU A 35 20.10 15.67 -13.38
C LEU A 35 19.01 14.63 -13.68
N THR A 36 19.05 14.00 -14.86
CA THR A 36 18.04 12.98 -15.23
C THR A 36 18.13 11.72 -14.38
N LEU A 37 19.32 11.27 -13.99
CA LEU A 37 19.49 10.14 -13.06
C LEU A 37 18.98 10.47 -11.65
N SER A 38 19.25 11.68 -11.15
CA SER A 38 18.76 12.09 -9.83
C SER A 38 17.23 12.21 -9.77
N ALA A 39 16.60 12.74 -10.82
CA ALA A 39 15.14 12.81 -10.91
C ALA A 39 14.50 11.40 -10.98
N ALA A 40 15.09 10.47 -11.74
CA ALA A 40 14.60 9.09 -11.81
C ALA A 40 14.65 8.37 -10.44
N ILE A 41 15.70 8.62 -9.65
CA ILE A 41 15.80 8.07 -8.29
C ILE A 41 14.71 8.64 -7.38
N VAL A 42 14.47 9.95 -7.41
CA VAL A 42 13.42 10.57 -6.59
C VAL A 42 12.02 10.07 -6.97
N ILE A 43 11.74 9.92 -8.27
CA ILE A 43 10.45 9.42 -8.78
C ILE A 43 10.24 7.96 -8.35
N THR A 44 11.23 7.09 -8.55
CA THR A 44 11.12 5.66 -8.18
C THR A 44 10.98 5.44 -6.68
N VAL A 45 11.67 6.25 -5.86
CA VAL A 45 11.49 6.21 -4.40
C VAL A 45 10.08 6.66 -4.03
N LEU A 46 9.60 7.79 -4.55
CA LEU A 46 8.26 8.31 -4.26
C LEU A 46 7.15 7.30 -4.60
N GLU A 47 7.24 6.65 -5.77
CA GLU A 47 6.30 5.60 -6.17
C GLU A 47 6.34 4.42 -5.19
N ALA A 48 7.53 3.96 -4.76
CA ALA A 48 7.65 2.87 -3.80
C ALA A 48 6.93 3.15 -2.46
N TRP A 49 7.02 4.37 -1.94
CA TRP A 49 6.32 4.77 -0.70
C TRP A 49 4.80 4.79 -0.86
N LEU A 50 4.29 5.13 -2.05
CA LEU A 50 2.86 5.16 -2.34
C LEU A 50 2.25 3.75 -2.40
N PHE A 51 3.02 2.72 -2.76
CA PHE A 51 2.56 1.33 -2.82
C PHE A 51 2.70 0.55 -1.50
N THR A 52 3.47 1.04 -0.52
CA THR A 52 3.62 0.40 0.81
C THR A 52 2.51 0.78 1.82
N GLY A 53 1.31 1.13 1.34
CA GLY A 53 0.14 1.27 2.22
C GLY A 53 -0.14 -0.05 2.96
N ALA A 54 -0.51 0.05 4.24
CA ALA A 54 -0.74 -1.08 5.14
C ALA A 54 -1.61 -2.17 4.49
N SER A 55 -0.98 -3.27 4.08
CA SER A 55 -1.68 -4.45 3.59
C SER A 55 -2.28 -5.19 4.78
N ALA A 56 -3.62 -5.25 4.85
CA ALA A 56 -4.29 -6.18 5.73
C ALA A 56 -3.90 -7.60 5.28
N SER A 57 -3.09 -8.28 6.09
CA SER A 57 -2.70 -9.67 5.83
C SER A 57 -3.95 -10.53 5.72
N GLN A 58 -4.13 -11.19 4.57
CA GLN A 58 -5.20 -12.16 4.41
C GLN A 58 -5.01 -13.29 5.45
N PRO A 59 -6.09 -13.76 6.11
CA PRO A 59 -5.98 -14.87 7.04
C PRO A 59 -5.47 -16.11 6.30
N SER A 60 -4.50 -16.81 6.89
CA SER A 60 -4.05 -18.10 6.37
C SER A 60 -5.12 -19.17 6.55
N ASP A 61 -5.07 -20.24 5.75
CA ASP A 61 -6.00 -21.38 5.88
C ASP A 61 -6.00 -21.96 7.31
N ASP A 62 -4.82 -22.01 7.94
CA ASP A 62 -4.68 -22.42 9.34
C ASP A 62 -5.44 -21.50 10.31
N ALA A 63 -5.39 -20.18 10.07
CA ALA A 63 -6.11 -19.21 10.89
C ALA A 63 -7.63 -19.35 10.71
N VAL A 64 -8.10 -19.58 9.48
CA VAL A 64 -9.52 -19.84 9.18
C VAL A 64 -9.98 -21.13 9.86
N GLY A 65 -9.20 -22.21 9.75
CA GLY A 65 -9.52 -23.50 10.37
C GLY A 65 -9.63 -23.41 11.89
N ARG A 66 -8.66 -22.75 12.55
CA ARG A 66 -8.73 -22.49 14.00
C ARG A 66 -9.95 -21.63 14.35
N GLY A 67 -10.22 -20.59 13.57
CA GLY A 67 -11.38 -19.71 13.74
C GLY A 67 -12.69 -20.49 13.69
N GLN A 68 -12.83 -21.43 12.75
CA GLN A 68 -14.01 -22.29 12.65
C GLN A 68 -14.21 -23.16 13.89
N THR A 69 -13.15 -23.80 14.41
CA THR A 69 -13.24 -24.61 15.63
C THR A 69 -13.66 -23.78 16.84
N LEU A 70 -13.07 -22.59 17.03
CA LEU A 70 -13.45 -21.68 18.10
C LEU A 70 -14.90 -21.21 17.96
N TYR A 71 -15.31 -20.84 16.74
CA TYR A 71 -16.68 -20.41 16.46
C TYR A 71 -17.69 -21.50 16.83
N SER A 72 -17.46 -22.73 16.39
CA SER A 72 -18.35 -23.86 16.71
C SER A 72 -18.40 -24.15 18.21
N SER A 73 -17.30 -23.94 18.93
CA SER A 73 -17.20 -24.25 20.36
C SER A 73 -17.87 -23.18 21.24
N TYR A 74 -17.77 -21.90 20.88
CA TYR A 74 -18.12 -20.80 21.77
C TYR A 74 -19.23 -19.89 21.24
N CYS A 75 -19.38 -19.77 19.92
CA CYS A 75 -20.26 -18.77 19.32
C CYS A 75 -21.51 -19.39 18.68
N GLY A 76 -21.34 -20.57 18.06
CA GLY A 76 -22.35 -21.21 17.22
C GLY A 76 -23.62 -21.64 17.96
N ALA A 77 -23.55 -21.85 19.27
CA ALA A 77 -24.72 -22.19 20.09
C ALA A 77 -25.79 -21.08 20.07
N CYS A 78 -25.36 -19.80 20.03
CA CYS A 78 -26.25 -18.64 20.00
C CYS A 78 -26.37 -18.05 18.59
N HIS A 79 -25.24 -17.84 17.92
CA HIS A 79 -25.20 -17.22 16.59
C HIS A 79 -25.47 -18.19 15.44
N GLN A 80 -25.79 -19.44 15.75
CA GLN A 80 -26.00 -20.56 14.82
C GLN A 80 -24.74 -20.98 14.06
N PRO A 81 -24.63 -22.25 13.62
CA PRO A 81 -23.49 -22.72 12.84
C PRO A 81 -23.24 -21.91 11.56
N ASN A 82 -24.29 -21.34 10.96
CA ASN A 82 -24.22 -20.54 9.73
C ASN A 82 -24.09 -19.02 9.97
N GLY A 83 -24.06 -18.57 11.24
CA GLY A 83 -23.94 -17.16 11.59
C GLY A 83 -25.20 -16.33 11.38
N GLU A 84 -26.36 -16.94 11.11
CA GLU A 84 -27.63 -16.22 10.90
C GLU A 84 -28.31 -15.83 12.21
N GLY A 85 -27.85 -16.37 13.34
CA GLY A 85 -28.48 -16.14 14.64
C GLY A 85 -29.95 -16.56 14.64
N MET A 86 -30.74 -15.90 15.48
CA MET A 86 -32.17 -16.10 15.60
C MET A 86 -32.84 -14.74 15.80
N ALA A 87 -33.63 -14.31 14.82
CA ALA A 87 -34.26 -12.99 14.84
C ALA A 87 -35.03 -12.74 16.15
N GLY A 88 -34.76 -11.58 16.77
CA GLY A 88 -35.35 -11.19 18.06
C GLY A 88 -34.72 -11.81 19.31
N VAL A 89 -33.80 -12.79 19.16
CA VAL A 89 -33.14 -13.46 20.29
C VAL A 89 -31.62 -13.29 20.21
N PHE A 90 -30.99 -13.73 19.13
CA PHE A 90 -29.55 -13.62 18.90
C PHE A 90 -29.27 -12.97 17.54
N PRO A 91 -28.45 -11.90 17.48
CA PRO A 91 -28.23 -11.19 16.23
C PRO A 91 -27.43 -12.02 15.22
N PRO A 92 -27.63 -11.81 13.91
CA PRO A 92 -26.80 -12.42 12.87
C PRO A 92 -25.39 -11.82 12.88
N LEU A 93 -24.39 -12.69 12.73
CA LEU A 93 -23.00 -12.29 12.47
C LEU A 93 -22.70 -12.26 10.96
N LYS A 94 -23.40 -13.07 10.18
CA LYS A 94 -23.32 -13.09 8.73
C LYS A 94 -23.68 -11.70 8.16
N GLY A 95 -22.75 -11.10 7.43
CA GLY A 95 -22.90 -9.76 6.87
C GLY A 95 -22.86 -8.62 7.91
N SER A 96 -22.51 -8.91 9.17
CA SER A 96 -22.40 -7.87 10.20
C SER A 96 -21.33 -6.85 9.84
N ALA A 97 -21.74 -5.58 9.82
CA ALA A 97 -20.82 -4.48 9.59
C ALA A 97 -19.77 -4.34 10.69
N VAL A 98 -19.97 -4.92 11.89
CA VAL A 98 -18.98 -4.91 12.98
C VAL A 98 -17.92 -5.98 12.76
N VAL A 99 -18.33 -7.18 12.34
CA VAL A 99 -17.42 -8.32 12.10
C VAL A 99 -16.55 -8.08 10.88
N ASN A 100 -17.11 -7.48 9.82
CA ASN A 100 -16.43 -7.30 8.54
C ASN A 100 -15.65 -5.98 8.40
N ARG A 101 -15.46 -5.21 9.49
CA ARG A 101 -14.67 -3.96 9.41
C ARG A 101 -13.19 -4.27 9.24
N ALA A 102 -12.50 -3.38 8.53
CA ALA A 102 -11.03 -3.38 8.49
C ALA A 102 -10.41 -3.13 9.89
N ASP A 103 -11.04 -2.29 10.69
CA ASP A 103 -10.69 -2.10 12.09
C ASP A 103 -11.51 -3.05 12.99
N ALA A 104 -10.83 -4.05 13.54
CA ALA A 104 -11.40 -5.09 14.37
C ALA A 104 -11.62 -4.67 15.83
N THR A 105 -11.20 -3.47 16.24
CA THR A 105 -11.20 -3.02 17.65
C THR A 105 -12.57 -3.23 18.30
N LYS A 106 -13.64 -2.73 17.65
CA LYS A 106 -15.00 -2.88 18.17
C LYS A 106 -15.46 -4.33 18.30
N HIS A 107 -15.05 -5.21 17.38
CA HIS A 107 -15.40 -6.62 17.45
C HIS A 107 -14.70 -7.30 18.62
N ILE A 108 -13.40 -6.99 18.81
CA ILE A 108 -12.59 -7.49 19.92
C ILE A 108 -13.17 -7.00 21.26
N ASP A 109 -13.52 -5.72 21.37
CA ASP A 109 -14.10 -5.13 22.59
C ASP A 109 -15.40 -5.84 23.00
N ILE A 110 -16.25 -6.20 22.03
CA ILE A 110 -17.49 -6.95 22.30
C ILE A 110 -17.19 -8.37 22.77
N VAL A 111 -16.20 -9.04 22.18
CA VAL A 111 -15.84 -10.41 22.57
C VAL A 111 -15.22 -10.45 23.97
N LEU A 112 -14.45 -9.43 24.34
CA LEU A 112 -13.76 -9.37 25.64
C LEU A 112 -14.61 -8.75 26.75
N GLY A 113 -15.49 -7.82 26.42
CA GLY A 113 -16.31 -7.06 27.37
C GLY A 113 -17.79 -7.47 27.40
N GLY A 114 -18.19 -8.40 26.55
CA GLY A 114 -19.59 -8.73 26.33
C GLY A 114 -20.36 -7.59 25.64
N LEU A 115 -21.65 -7.80 25.43
CA LEU A 115 -22.54 -6.78 24.89
C LEU A 115 -23.96 -6.96 25.42
N GLN A 116 -24.56 -5.89 25.92
CA GLN A 116 -25.95 -5.87 26.34
C GLN A 116 -26.72 -4.82 25.55
N GLY A 117 -27.78 -5.25 24.87
CA GLY A 117 -28.55 -4.36 24.00
C GLY A 117 -27.86 -4.10 22.66
N ALA A 118 -28.41 -4.65 21.58
CA ALA A 118 -27.95 -4.38 20.23
C ALA A 118 -29.11 -4.10 19.29
N ARG A 119 -28.89 -3.24 18.29
CA ARG A 119 -29.78 -3.12 17.13
C ARG A 119 -29.03 -3.54 15.88
N VAL A 120 -29.51 -4.60 15.24
CA VAL A 120 -28.93 -5.14 14.00
C VAL A 120 -30.04 -5.21 12.96
N SER A 121 -29.84 -4.53 11.84
CA SER A 121 -30.80 -4.47 10.72
C SER A 121 -32.23 -4.08 11.15
N GLY A 122 -32.34 -3.11 12.09
CA GLY A 122 -33.62 -2.61 12.61
C GLY A 122 -34.25 -3.44 13.74
N VAL A 123 -33.75 -4.65 14.00
CA VAL A 123 -34.24 -5.53 15.07
C VAL A 123 -33.45 -5.27 16.35
N SER A 124 -34.16 -5.16 17.48
CA SER A 124 -33.56 -5.01 18.80
C SER A 124 -33.32 -6.39 19.46
N TYR A 125 -32.16 -6.53 20.08
CA TYR A 125 -31.75 -7.72 20.84
C TYR A 125 -31.40 -7.28 22.25
N THR A 126 -32.10 -7.80 23.25
CA THR A 126 -31.94 -7.41 24.66
C THR A 126 -31.14 -8.42 25.47
N ASN A 127 -30.94 -9.63 24.95
CA ASN A 127 -30.21 -10.68 25.63
C ASN A 127 -28.73 -10.27 25.76
N PRO A 128 -28.13 -10.40 26.96
CA PRO A 128 -26.71 -10.14 27.13
C PRO A 128 -25.89 -11.22 26.43
N MET A 129 -24.90 -10.79 25.65
CA MET A 129 -23.75 -11.61 25.27
C MET A 129 -22.74 -11.48 26.43
N PRO A 130 -22.47 -12.58 27.16
CA PRO A 130 -21.53 -12.57 28.28
C PRO A 130 -20.09 -12.37 27.81
#